data_AF-A0A1B1ATV7-F1
#
_entry.id   AF-A0A1B1ATV7-F1
#
_cell.length_a   1.000
_cell.length_b   1.000
_cell.length_c   1.000
_cell.angle_alpha   90.00
_cell.angle_beta   90.00
_cell.angle_gamma   90.00
#
_symmetry.space_group_name_H-M   'P 1'
#
loop_
_entity.id
_entity.type
_entity.pdbx_description
1 polymer ?
#
loop_
_entity_poly.entity_id
_entity_poly.type
_entity_poly.pdbx_seq_one_letter_code
_entity_poly.pdbx_strand_id
1 'polypeptide(L)'
;MAGLAATTLNQLVQPVIEVCTFYGVLPWELSSRPLDQYFAGPGRRGHTTIRKKITSVDQYFAFLEQRYADEILRRFGAAVESPVDAFNRPRHRGDFGLRIPPSRTEMKAFFTSWRQELCSARKYPVAVRNYVMAKTAYISGVRATELCLVRLGDLHWDNGQWGPLPGAGQGGSRLGAARAGGIHVRRGP
;
A
#
# COMPACT_ATOMS: atom_id res chain seq x y z
N MET A 1 3.13 -16.26 16.33
CA MET A 1 4.12 -15.20 16.62
C MET A 1 3.72 -13.96 15.84
N ALA A 2 3.49 -12.84 16.51
CA ALA A 2 3.25 -11.56 15.84
C ALA A 2 4.59 -11.03 15.32
N GLY A 3 4.86 -11.22 14.03
CA GLY A 3 6.01 -10.68 13.33
C GLY A 3 5.55 -9.99 12.06
N LEU A 4 6.24 -8.93 11.66
CA LEU A 4 6.03 -8.33 10.34
C LEU A 4 6.34 -9.36 9.24
N ALA A 5 5.61 -9.30 8.13
CA ALA A 5 5.91 -10.13 6.98
C ALA A 5 7.36 -9.87 6.51
N ALA A 6 8.06 -10.91 6.04
CA ALA A 6 9.45 -10.80 5.59
C ALA A 6 9.62 -9.73 4.48
N THR A 7 8.61 -9.58 3.61
CA THR A 7 8.57 -8.54 2.58
C THR A 7 8.54 -7.13 3.17
N THR A 8 7.80 -6.92 4.27
CA THR A 8 7.74 -5.65 4.98
C THR A 8 9.07 -5.34 5.66
N LEU A 9 9.67 -6.32 6.33
CA LEU A 9 10.99 -6.15 6.94
C LEU A 9 12.03 -5.77 5.88
N ASN A 10 12.04 -6.49 4.76
CA ASN A 10 12.95 -6.20 3.66
C ASN A 10 12.75 -4.76 3.13
N GLN A 11 11.50 -4.32 2.94
CA GLN A 11 11.22 -2.95 2.51
C GLN A 11 11.71 -1.86 3.48
N LEU A 12 11.70 -2.14 4.79
CA LEU A 12 12.16 -1.20 5.81
C LEU A 12 13.70 -1.10 5.84
N VAL A 13 14.41 -2.22 5.66
CA VAL A 13 15.88 -2.24 5.75
C VAL A 13 16.56 -1.93 4.41
N GLN A 14 15.90 -2.19 3.28
CA GLN A 14 16.48 -2.03 1.94
C GLN A 14 17.08 -0.64 1.70
N PRO A 15 16.45 0.48 2.09
CA PRO A 15 17.04 1.81 1.87
C PRO A 15 18.36 2.01 2.62
N VAL A 16 18.52 1.41 3.80
CA VAL A 16 19.77 1.47 4.56
C VAL A 16 20.84 0.64 3.87
N ILE A 17 20.51 -0.59 3.47
CA ILE A 17 21.43 -1.49 2.75
C ILE A 17 21.91 -0.82 1.46
N GLU A 18 21.01 -0.22 0.67
CA GLU A 18 21.37 0.48 -0.57
C GLU A 18 22.40 1.59 -0.36
N VAL A 19 22.20 2.44 0.67
CA VAL A 19 23.11 3.56 0.96
C VAL A 19 24.45 3.06 1.51
N CYS A 20 24.42 2.11 2.46
CA CYS A 20 25.61 1.50 3.04
C CYS A 20 26.45 0.77 1.99
N THR A 21 25.81 -0.03 1.13
CA THR A 21 26.51 -0.73 0.04
C THR A 21 27.10 0.25 -0.97
N PHE A 22 26.42 1.37 -1.26
CA PHE A 22 26.93 2.36 -2.19
C PHE A 22 28.21 3.06 -1.68
N TYR A 23 28.25 3.42 -0.40
CA TYR A 23 29.43 4.06 0.20
C TYR A 23 30.46 3.08 0.77
N GLY A 24 30.12 1.79 0.87
CA GLY A 24 30.98 0.79 1.49
C GLY A 24 31.16 0.99 3.00
N VAL A 25 30.15 1.55 3.67
CA VAL A 25 30.18 1.92 5.10
C VAL A 25 29.18 1.11 5.91
N LEU A 26 29.43 1.00 7.20
CA LEU A 26 28.48 0.43 8.15
C LEU A 26 27.38 1.44 8.49
N PRO A 27 26.21 1.00 8.99
CA PRO A 27 25.12 1.92 9.29
C PRO A 27 25.51 3.03 10.28
N TRP A 28 26.20 2.70 11.37
CA TRP A 28 26.62 3.70 12.39
C TRP A 28 27.77 4.62 11.95
N GLU A 29 28.31 4.46 10.74
CA GLU A 29 29.29 5.37 10.14
C GLU A 29 28.63 6.39 9.19
N LEU A 30 27.35 6.19 8.89
CA LEU A 30 26.60 7.02 7.97
C LEU A 30 26.27 8.37 8.61
N SER A 31 26.55 9.46 7.89
CA SER A 31 26.19 10.83 8.31
C SER A 31 25.16 11.44 7.36
N SER A 32 24.64 12.61 7.73
CA SER A 32 23.61 13.32 6.96
C SER A 32 24.05 13.72 5.56
N ARG A 33 25.29 14.22 5.41
CA ARG A 33 25.80 14.68 4.11
C ARG A 33 25.88 13.55 3.06
N PRO A 34 26.48 12.38 3.32
CA PRO A 34 26.42 11.24 2.40
C PRO A 34 24.99 10.79 2.10
N LEU A 35 24.10 10.78 3.09
CA LEU A 35 22.70 10.41 2.89
C LEU A 35 22.00 11.34 1.89
N ASP A 36 22.16 12.64 2.07
CA ASP A 36 21.59 13.67 1.19
C ASP A 36 22.17 13.60 -0.23
N GLN A 37 23.49 13.43 -0.35
CA GLN A 37 24.16 13.28 -1.64
C GLN A 37 23.66 12.05 -2.40
N TYR A 38 23.43 10.94 -1.71
CA TYR A 38 22.88 9.73 -2.32
C TYR A 38 21.48 9.96 -2.89
N PHE A 39 20.57 10.55 -2.11
CA PHE A 39 19.19 10.80 -2.57
C PHE A 39 19.07 11.96 -3.57
N ALA A 40 20.06 12.87 -3.63
CA ALA A 40 20.18 13.88 -4.67
C ALA A 40 20.70 13.31 -6.00
N GLY A 41 21.50 12.24 -5.96
CA GLY A 41 22.14 11.63 -7.13
C GLY A 41 21.67 10.19 -7.41
N PRO A 42 22.50 9.15 -7.17
CA PRO A 42 22.23 7.76 -7.57
C PRO A 42 20.89 7.19 -7.04
N GLY A 43 20.52 7.59 -5.82
CA GLY A 43 19.29 7.19 -5.14
C GLY A 43 18.05 8.03 -5.49
N ARG A 44 18.18 9.02 -6.39
CA ARG A 44 17.09 9.95 -6.72
C ARG A 44 15.90 9.21 -7.32
N ARG A 45 14.71 9.45 -6.76
CA ARG A 45 13.42 8.90 -7.21
C ARG A 45 12.33 9.97 -7.09
N GLY A 46 11.08 9.62 -7.40
CA GLY A 46 9.94 10.50 -7.14
C GLY A 46 9.84 10.87 -5.65
N HIS A 47 9.34 12.08 -5.37
CA HIS A 47 9.28 12.66 -4.02
C HIS A 47 8.67 11.71 -2.97
N THR A 48 7.54 11.06 -3.29
CA THR A 48 6.88 10.10 -2.40
C THR A 48 7.77 8.90 -2.08
N THR A 49 8.55 8.43 -3.05
CA THR A 49 9.46 7.29 -2.87
C THR A 49 10.65 7.67 -2.01
N ILE A 50 11.28 8.82 -2.28
CA ILE A 50 12.39 9.34 -1.46
C ILE A 50 11.91 9.51 -0.01
N ARG A 51 10.76 10.16 0.19
CA ARG A 51 10.18 10.36 1.52
C ARG A 51 9.97 9.04 2.28
N LYS A 52 9.45 8.00 1.62
CA LYS A 52 9.30 6.66 2.22
C LYS A 52 10.64 6.05 2.60
N LYS A 53 11.65 6.16 1.73
CA LYS A 53 13.01 5.67 2.01
C LYS A 53 13.63 6.37 3.20
N ILE A 54 13.61 7.71 3.23
CA ILE A 54 14.13 8.50 4.36
C ILE A 54 13.39 8.15 5.67
N THR A 55 12.06 7.98 5.62
CA THR A 55 11.29 7.55 6.79
C THR A 55 11.74 6.18 7.31
N SER A 56 12.05 5.25 6.40
CA SER A 56 12.51 3.90 6.77
C SER A 56 13.93 3.94 7.37
N VAL A 57 14.81 4.78 6.82
CA VAL A 57 16.15 5.03 7.39
C VAL A 57 16.01 5.59 8.81
N ASP A 58 15.23 6.64 9.01
CA ASP A 58 15.04 7.26 10.34
C ASP A 58 14.49 6.25 11.36
N GLN A 59 13.51 5.43 10.98
CA GLN A 59 12.95 4.38 11.84
C GLN A 59 13.97 3.28 12.17
N TYR A 60 14.82 2.91 11.23
CA TYR A 60 15.88 1.93 11.46
C TYR A 60 16.90 2.44 12.47
N PHE A 61 17.35 3.70 12.34
CA PHE A 61 18.30 4.28 13.31
C PHE A 61 17.66 4.49 14.67
N ALA A 62 16.40 4.92 14.76
CA ALA A 62 15.68 4.97 16.03
C ALA A 62 15.62 3.59 16.72
N PHE A 63 15.44 2.51 15.96
CA PHE A 63 15.50 1.15 16.47
C PHE A 63 16.91 0.75 16.94
N LEU A 64 17.96 1.08 16.16
CA LEU A 64 19.34 0.80 16.56
C LEU A 64 19.73 1.57 17.82
N GLU A 65 19.37 2.84 17.91
CA GLU A 65 19.60 3.69 19.08
C GLU A 65 18.93 3.08 20.32
N GLN A 66 17.65 2.71 20.22
CA GLN A 66 16.90 2.21 21.36
C GLN A 66 17.35 0.83 21.87
N ARG A 67 17.79 -0.07 20.98
CA ARG A 67 18.10 -1.47 21.35
C ARG A 67 19.59 -1.79 21.41
N TYR A 68 20.42 -1.10 20.63
CA TYR A 68 21.79 -1.54 20.35
C TYR A 68 22.83 -0.42 20.49
N ALA A 69 22.46 0.82 20.85
CA ALA A 69 23.43 1.91 21.00
C ALA A 69 24.58 1.55 21.93
N ASP A 70 24.28 1.06 23.14
CA ASP A 70 25.30 0.70 24.13
C ASP A 70 26.20 -0.44 23.65
N GLU A 71 25.63 -1.44 22.97
CA GLU A 71 26.38 -2.58 22.46
C GLU A 71 27.32 -2.14 21.33
N ILE A 72 26.82 -1.33 20.40
CA ILE A 72 27.59 -0.81 19.26
C ILE A 72 28.71 0.10 19.78
N LEU A 73 28.41 0.98 20.74
CA LEU A 73 29.42 1.85 21.35
C LEU A 73 30.51 1.05 22.05
N ARG A 74 30.15 0.03 22.84
CA ARG A 74 31.13 -0.80 23.56
C ARG A 74 31.99 -1.64 22.64
N ARG A 75 31.44 -2.17 21.55
CA ARG A 75 32.14 -3.10 20.65
C ARG A 75 32.92 -2.41 19.55
N PHE A 76 32.39 -1.31 19.03
CA PHE A 76 32.93 -0.64 17.84
C PHE A 76 33.36 0.81 18.11
N GLY A 77 33.11 1.35 19.31
CA GLY A 77 33.48 2.73 19.64
C GLY A 77 32.67 3.79 18.89
N ALA A 78 31.60 3.39 18.19
CA ALA A 78 30.79 4.27 17.37
C ALA A 78 29.49 4.63 18.11
N ALA A 79 29.17 5.92 18.17
CA ALA A 79 27.85 6.37 18.59
C ALA A 79 26.85 6.13 17.46
N VAL A 80 25.68 5.60 17.79
CA VAL A 80 24.58 5.47 16.84
C VAL A 80 23.80 6.78 16.86
N GLU A 81 23.77 7.48 15.73
CA GLU A 81 22.93 8.65 15.52
C GLU A 81 22.21 8.54 14.18
N SER A 82 20.95 8.98 14.12
CA SER A 82 20.20 9.02 12.86
C SER A 82 20.88 9.97 11.84
N PRO A 83 21.20 9.49 10.63
CA PRO A 83 21.75 10.32 9.57
C PRO A 83 20.68 11.25 8.95
N VAL A 84 19.41 11.10 9.32
CA VAL A 84 18.34 11.99 8.86
C VAL A 84 18.29 13.22 9.75
N ASP A 85 18.75 14.36 9.23
CA ASP A 85 18.74 15.60 9.99
C ASP A 85 17.30 16.12 10.28
N ALA A 86 17.18 17.03 11.24
CA ALA A 86 15.90 17.56 11.68
C ALA A 86 15.14 18.38 10.61
N PHE A 87 15.83 18.88 9.59
CA PHE A 87 15.24 19.65 8.49
C PHE A 87 14.63 18.71 7.44
N ASN A 88 15.38 17.68 7.05
CA ASN A 88 15.03 16.65 6.08
C ASN A 88 14.14 15.55 6.65
N ARG A 89 14.03 15.45 7.99
CA ARG A 89 13.16 14.47 8.66
C ARG A 89 11.71 14.59 8.18
N PRO A 90 11.14 13.53 7.56
CA PRO A 90 9.79 13.58 7.03
C PRO A 90 8.73 13.83 8.11
N ARG A 91 8.10 15.01 8.07
CA ARG A 91 6.96 15.32 8.94
C ARG A 91 5.65 15.00 8.23
N HIS A 92 4.71 14.36 8.93
CA HIS A 92 3.36 14.14 8.40
C HIS A 92 2.68 15.50 8.22
N ARG A 93 2.54 15.98 6.97
CA ARG A 93 1.97 17.30 6.68
C ARG A 93 0.45 17.29 6.62
N GLY A 94 -0.18 16.12 6.67
CA GLY A 94 -1.63 16.00 6.46
C GLY A 94 -2.06 16.32 5.03
N ASP A 95 -1.12 16.47 4.09
CA ASP A 95 -1.40 16.60 2.67
C ASP A 95 -1.88 15.26 2.13
N PHE A 96 -3.17 15.00 2.31
CA PHE A 96 -3.86 13.94 1.60
C PHE A 96 -4.07 14.44 0.18
N GLY A 97 -3.32 13.90 -0.78
CA GLY A 97 -3.60 14.14 -2.19
C GLY A 97 -5.07 13.81 -2.45
N LEU A 98 -5.88 14.84 -2.72
CA LEU A 98 -7.32 14.67 -2.85
C LEU A 98 -7.60 13.89 -4.13
N ARG A 99 -7.85 12.59 -3.99
CA ARG A 99 -8.30 11.74 -5.09
C ARG A 99 -9.82 11.86 -5.18
N ILE A 100 -10.29 12.77 -6.03
CA ILE A 100 -11.73 12.95 -6.27
C ILE A 100 -12.23 11.73 -7.08
N PRO A 101 -13.14 10.91 -6.54
CA PRO A 101 -13.71 9.81 -7.30
C PRO A 101 -14.67 10.34 -8.38
N PRO A 102 -14.76 9.68 -9.54
CA PRO A 102 -15.78 9.99 -10.54
C PRO A 102 -17.20 9.83 -9.96
N SER A 103 -18.14 10.61 -10.48
CA SER A 103 -19.55 10.56 -10.09
C SER A 103 -20.21 9.23 -10.47
N ARG A 104 -21.33 8.93 -9.81
CA ARG A 104 -22.13 7.73 -10.11
C ARG A 104 -22.61 7.69 -11.56
N THR A 105 -22.91 8.85 -12.16
CA THR A 105 -23.35 8.98 -13.55
C THR A 105 -22.22 8.65 -14.52
N GLU A 106 -21.03 9.20 -14.28
CA GLU A 106 -19.83 8.89 -15.08
C GLU A 106 -19.48 7.39 -14.99
N MET A 107 -19.53 6.82 -13.79
CA MET A 107 -19.28 5.38 -13.61
C MET A 107 -20.34 4.51 -14.30
N LYS A 108 -21.61 4.93 -14.31
CA LYS A 108 -22.67 4.23 -15.06
C LYS A 108 -22.41 4.28 -16.56
N ALA A 109 -22.06 5.45 -17.09
CA ALA A 109 -21.73 5.63 -18.51
C ALA A 109 -20.51 4.78 -18.91
N PHE A 110 -19.44 4.83 -18.13
CA PHE A 110 -18.22 4.04 -18.32
C PHE A 110 -18.50 2.54 -18.43
N PHE A 111 -19.19 1.96 -17.44
CA PHE A 111 -19.50 0.52 -17.47
C PHE A 111 -20.52 0.13 -18.56
N THR A 112 -21.31 1.08 -19.04
CA THR A 112 -22.25 0.85 -20.16
C THR A 112 -21.49 0.76 -21.48
N SER A 113 -20.62 1.73 -21.76
CA SER A 113 -19.76 1.74 -22.96
C SER A 113 -18.87 0.50 -23.00
N TRP A 114 -18.16 0.21 -21.90
CA TRP A 114 -17.29 -0.96 -21.84
C TRP A 114 -18.06 -2.27 -22.09
N ARG A 115 -19.29 -2.41 -21.57
CA ARG A 115 -20.11 -3.60 -21.83
C ARG A 115 -20.44 -3.79 -23.31
N GLN A 116 -20.70 -2.70 -24.04
CA GLN A 116 -21.01 -2.75 -25.47
C GLN A 116 -19.78 -3.19 -26.30
N GLU A 117 -18.60 -2.73 -25.91
CA GLU A 117 -17.33 -3.06 -26.58
C GLU A 117 -16.88 -4.53 -26.37
N LEU A 118 -17.43 -5.24 -25.38
CA LEU A 118 -17.07 -6.63 -25.11
C LEU A 118 -17.30 -7.54 -26.32
N CYS A 119 -18.39 -7.32 -27.06
CA CYS A 119 -18.74 -8.14 -28.22
C CYS A 119 -17.73 -8.03 -29.37
N SER A 120 -17.03 -6.89 -29.48
CA SER A 120 -15.99 -6.65 -30.48
C SER A 120 -14.58 -6.97 -30.00
N ALA A 121 -14.41 -7.47 -28.77
CA ALA A 121 -13.10 -7.69 -28.20
C ALA A 121 -12.36 -8.85 -28.88
N ARG A 122 -11.11 -8.62 -29.32
CA ARG A 122 -10.22 -9.64 -29.91
C ARG A 122 -10.10 -10.93 -29.07
N LYS A 123 -10.17 -10.80 -27.74
CA LYS A 123 -10.12 -11.92 -26.77
C LYS A 123 -11.29 -11.84 -25.79
N TYR A 124 -12.46 -12.30 -26.23
CA TYR A 124 -13.71 -12.19 -25.47
C TYR A 124 -13.63 -12.70 -24.01
N PRO A 125 -13.11 -13.91 -23.70
CA PRO A 125 -13.08 -14.40 -22.32
C PRO A 125 -12.23 -13.53 -21.37
N VAL A 126 -11.11 -12.98 -21.87
CA VAL A 126 -10.23 -12.10 -21.10
C VAL A 126 -10.92 -10.75 -20.84
N ALA A 127 -11.60 -10.21 -21.86
CA ALA A 127 -12.31 -8.95 -21.75
C ALA A 127 -13.47 -9.02 -20.74
N VAL A 128 -14.28 -10.07 -20.81
CA VAL A 128 -15.39 -10.30 -19.87
C VAL A 128 -14.85 -10.47 -18.44
N ARG A 129 -13.78 -11.25 -18.25
CA ARG A 129 -13.14 -11.41 -16.93
C ARG A 129 -12.73 -10.07 -16.35
N ASN A 130 -12.03 -9.23 -17.13
CA ASN A 130 -11.56 -7.93 -16.66
C ASN A 130 -12.74 -6.98 -16.34
N TYR A 131 -13.80 -7.00 -17.16
CA TYR A 131 -15.02 -6.25 -16.91
C TYR A 131 -15.68 -6.67 -15.59
N VAL A 132 -15.86 -7.97 -15.37
CA VAL A 132 -16.48 -8.50 -14.15
C VAL A 132 -15.62 -8.15 -12.93
N MET A 133 -14.30 -8.34 -12.99
CA MET A 133 -13.39 -7.98 -11.89
C MET A 133 -13.48 -6.49 -11.53
N ALA A 134 -13.46 -5.61 -12.54
CA ALA A 134 -13.59 -4.17 -12.31
C ALA A 134 -14.97 -3.78 -11.78
N LYS A 135 -16.05 -4.39 -12.29
CA LYS A 135 -17.41 -4.12 -11.84
C LYS A 135 -17.63 -4.58 -10.41
N THR A 136 -17.12 -5.76 -10.05
CA THR A 136 -17.17 -6.28 -8.68
C THR A 136 -16.41 -5.36 -7.74
N ALA A 137 -15.18 -4.95 -8.08
CA ALA A 137 -14.42 -3.98 -7.27
C ALA A 137 -15.17 -2.66 -7.05
N TYR A 138 -15.83 -2.15 -8.09
CA TYR A 138 -16.62 -0.92 -8.00
C TYR A 138 -17.84 -1.06 -7.07
N ILE A 139 -18.53 -2.21 -7.09
CA ILE A 139 -19.75 -2.41 -6.29
C ILE A 139 -19.40 -2.72 -4.82
N SER A 140 -18.38 -3.55 -4.57
CA SER A 140 -18.06 -4.04 -3.22
C SER A 140 -16.97 -3.23 -2.51
N GLY A 141 -16.16 -2.45 -3.23
CA GLY A 141 -15.00 -1.75 -2.68
C GLY A 141 -13.82 -2.66 -2.30
N VAL A 142 -13.90 -3.96 -2.64
CA VAL A 142 -12.84 -4.94 -2.37
C VAL A 142 -11.59 -4.59 -3.19
N ARG A 143 -10.41 -4.76 -2.60
CA ARG A 143 -9.16 -4.45 -3.30
C ARG A 143 -8.94 -5.43 -4.45
N ALA A 144 -8.28 -4.98 -5.51
CA ALA A 144 -7.97 -5.85 -6.65
C ALA A 144 -7.15 -7.09 -6.23
N THR A 145 -6.24 -6.95 -5.26
CA THR A 145 -5.45 -8.06 -4.71
C THR A 145 -6.32 -9.09 -3.97
N GLU A 146 -7.35 -8.63 -3.27
CA GLU A 146 -8.29 -9.50 -2.56
C GLU A 146 -9.18 -10.24 -3.56
N LEU A 147 -9.69 -9.55 -4.59
CA LEU A 147 -10.48 -10.16 -5.66
C LEU A 147 -9.70 -11.24 -6.42
N CYS A 148 -8.40 -11.05 -6.64
CA CYS A 148 -7.56 -12.05 -7.30
C CYS A 148 -7.42 -13.34 -6.50
N LEU A 149 -7.72 -13.34 -5.19
CA LEU A 149 -7.64 -14.50 -4.32
C LEU A 149 -9.00 -15.21 -4.14
N VAL A 150 -10.10 -14.59 -4.58
CA VAL A 150 -11.45 -15.14 -4.43
C VAL A 150 -11.61 -16.43 -5.23
N ARG A 151 -12.13 -17.46 -4.57
CA ARG A 151 -12.47 -18.77 -5.14
C ARG A 151 -13.98 -18.95 -5.19
N LEU A 152 -14.42 -19.93 -5.99
CA LEU A 152 -15.86 -20.23 -6.12
C LEU A 152 -16.52 -20.60 -4.78
N GLY A 153 -15.78 -21.23 -3.87
CA GLY A 153 -16.25 -21.59 -2.53
C GLY A 153 -16.42 -20.40 -1.57
N ASP A 154 -15.90 -19.23 -1.90
CA ASP A 154 -16.05 -18.01 -1.10
C ASP A 154 -17.36 -17.27 -1.40
N LEU A 155 -18.13 -17.75 -2.40
CA LEU A 155 -19.39 -17.16 -2.85
C LEU A 155 -20.58 -17.84 -2.16
N HIS A 156 -21.36 -17.09 -1.38
CA HIS A 156 -22.49 -17.62 -0.61
C HIS A 156 -23.83 -16.97 -0.99
N TRP A 157 -24.56 -17.51 -1.95
CA TRP A 157 -25.76 -16.83 -2.47
C TRP A 157 -26.98 -16.77 -1.53
N ASP A 158 -26.97 -17.56 -0.45
CA ASP A 158 -28.12 -17.72 0.44
C ASP A 158 -28.07 -16.88 1.72
N ASN A 159 -27.05 -16.04 1.90
CA ASN A 159 -26.96 -15.13 3.04
C ASN A 159 -27.71 -13.81 2.73
N GLY A 160 -29.01 -13.76 3.03
CA GLY A 160 -29.85 -12.58 2.83
C GLY A 160 -29.29 -11.27 3.42
N GLN A 161 -29.66 -10.13 2.81
CA GLN A 161 -29.44 -8.71 3.23
C GLN A 161 -28.00 -8.25 3.54
N TRP A 162 -27.02 -9.14 3.66
CA TRP A 162 -25.60 -8.87 3.87
C TRP A 162 -24.81 -9.80 2.94
N GLY A 163 -24.53 -9.31 1.74
CA GLY A 163 -23.89 -10.12 0.69
C GLY A 163 -22.48 -10.61 1.07
N PRO A 164 -21.98 -11.66 0.42
CA PRO A 164 -20.91 -12.51 0.93
C PRO A 164 -19.65 -12.31 0.12
N LEU A 165 -18.69 -11.62 0.71
CA LEU A 165 -17.28 -11.84 0.44
C LEU A 165 -16.59 -11.79 1.81
N PRO A 166 -16.21 -12.93 2.39
CA PRO A 166 -15.30 -12.92 3.52
C PRO A 166 -13.98 -12.31 3.01
N GLY A 167 -13.67 -11.08 3.43
CA GLY A 167 -12.37 -10.48 3.18
C GLY A 167 -11.30 -11.28 3.96
N ALA A 168 -10.66 -12.26 3.32
CA ALA A 168 -9.45 -12.87 3.84
C ALA A 168 -8.34 -11.81 3.83
N GLY A 169 -8.11 -11.21 5.00
CA GLY A 169 -7.49 -9.90 5.11
C GLY A 169 -5.98 -9.81 4.90
N GLN A 170 -5.52 -8.58 4.67
CA GLN A 170 -4.48 -7.92 5.48
C GLN A 170 -4.61 -6.40 5.32
N GLY A 171 -4.73 -5.68 6.43
CA GLY A 171 -4.81 -4.21 6.47
C GLY A 171 -6.24 -3.71 6.70
N GLY A 172 -6.61 -3.60 7.98
CA GLY A 172 -7.91 -3.15 8.42
C GLY A 172 -8.32 -1.80 7.84
N SER A 173 -9.54 -1.75 7.32
CA SER A 173 -10.30 -0.51 7.23
C SER A 173 -11.75 -0.86 7.53
N ARG A 174 -12.30 -0.28 8.60
CA ARG A 174 -13.71 -0.40 8.98
C ARG A 174 -14.55 0.23 7.86
N LEU A 175 -15.51 -0.52 7.32
CA LEU A 175 -16.50 0.04 6.39
C LEU A 175 -17.27 1.16 7.09
N GLY A 176 -17.12 2.38 6.60
CA GLY A 176 -18.10 3.44 6.78
C GLY A 176 -19.35 3.07 5.98
N ALA A 177 -20.44 2.83 6.68
CA ALA A 177 -21.75 2.64 6.09
C ALA A 177 -22.17 3.92 5.34
N ALA A 178 -22.34 3.82 4.02
CA ALA A 178 -23.06 4.79 3.23
C ALA A 178 -24.20 4.06 2.49
N ARG A 179 -25.40 4.26 3.00
CA ARG A 179 -26.69 3.85 2.39
C ARG A 179 -26.83 4.45 0.98
N ALA A 180 -27.33 3.67 0.03
CA ALA A 180 -28.44 4.06 -0.87
C ALA A 180 -28.79 2.95 -1.87
N GLY A 181 -30.09 2.60 -1.92
CA GLY A 181 -30.74 2.03 -3.10
C GLY A 181 -31.18 0.58 -2.97
N GLY A 182 -32.25 0.34 -2.19
CA GLY A 182 -32.91 -0.95 -2.08
C GLY A 182 -33.61 -1.39 -3.37
N ILE A 183 -33.74 -2.70 -3.54
CA ILE A 183 -34.68 -3.32 -4.48
C ILE A 183 -35.73 -4.04 -3.63
N HIS A 184 -36.97 -3.57 -3.73
CA HIS A 184 -38.15 -4.19 -3.15
C HIS A 184 -38.77 -5.12 -4.20
N VAL A 185 -39.06 -6.36 -3.84
CA VAL A 185 -40.00 -7.20 -4.59
C VAL A 185 -40.98 -7.82 -3.59
N ARG A 186 -42.21 -7.32 -3.63
CA ARG A 186 -43.38 -7.89 -2.94
C ARG A 186 -43.59 -9.33 -3.40
N ARG A 187 -43.99 -10.20 -2.47
CA ARG A 187 -44.93 -11.28 -2.77
C ARG A 187 -46.04 -11.25 -1.74
N GLY A 188 -47.26 -11.33 -2.22
CA GLY A 188 -48.40 -11.82 -1.44
C GLY A 188 -49.30 -12.61 -2.37
N PRO A 189 -50.39 -13.17 -1.83
CA PRO A 189 -50.47 -13.83 -0.53
C PRO A 189 -49.64 -15.13 -0.49
#